data_AF-A0A0A0EKI5-F1
#
_entry.id   AF-A0A0A0EKI5-F1
#
_cell.length_a   1.000
_cell.length_b   1.000
_cell.length_c   1.000
_cell.angle_alpha   90.00
_cell.angle_beta   90.00
_cell.angle_gamma   90.00
#
_symmetry.space_group_name_H-M   'P 1'
#
loop_
_entity.id
_entity.type
_entity.pdbx_description
1 polymer ?
#
loop_
_entity_poly.entity_id
_entity_poly.type
_entity_poly.pdbx_seq_one_letter_code
_entity_poly.pdbx_strand_id
1 'polypeptide(L)'
;MARALEEQWTLPASHSLSFDERLGLLLDRELAWRDNQRLVRLRKKAKLKYANACLEDLDRRSGRALDERLIATLASGDWIRQQHNLLLTGPTGAGKTWLACALGNQA
;
A
#
# COMPACT_ATOMS: atom_id res chain seq x y z
N MET A 1 -13.87 16.13 1.00
CA MET A 1 -15.21 16.37 0.43
C MET A 1 -15.30 17.77 -0.17
N ALA A 2 -14.97 18.85 0.55
CA ALA A 2 -15.00 20.22 0.00
C ALA A 2 -14.28 20.38 -1.36
N ARG A 3 -13.03 19.91 -1.47
CA ARG A 3 -12.28 19.94 -2.75
C ARG A 3 -12.95 19.16 -3.88
N ALA A 4 -13.54 18.01 -3.58
CA ALA A 4 -14.23 17.19 -4.58
C ALA A 4 -15.52 17.87 -5.08
N LEU A 5 -16.20 18.60 -4.20
CA LEU A 5 -17.38 19.40 -4.54
C LEU A 5 -17.01 20.61 -5.40
N GLU A 6 -15.93 21.31 -5.06
CA GLU A 6 -15.38 22.41 -5.88
C GLU A 6 -14.98 21.93 -7.28
N GLU A 7 -14.31 20.78 -7.39
CA GLU A 7 -14.00 20.14 -8.67
C GLU A 7 -15.27 19.78 -9.45
N GLN A 8 -16.29 19.26 -8.78
CA GLN A 8 -17.54 18.91 -9.43
C GLN A 8 -18.25 20.14 -10.02
N TRP A 9 -18.25 21.27 -9.32
CA TRP A 9 -18.82 22.53 -9.83
C TRP A 9 -18.06 23.14 -11.00
N THR A 10 -16.77 22.84 -11.12
CA THR A 10 -15.93 23.35 -12.21
C THR A 10 -15.91 22.46 -13.44
N LEU A 11 -16.36 21.21 -13.34
CA LEU A 11 -16.44 20.23 -14.42
C LEU A 11 -17.83 20.23 -15.07
N PRO A 12 -18.00 20.74 -16.30
CA PRO A 12 -19.30 20.78 -16.98
C PRO A 12 -19.93 19.39 -17.18
N ALA A 13 -19.08 18.37 -17.34
CA ALA A 13 -19.49 16.97 -17.49
C ALA A 13 -20.15 16.38 -16.23
N SER A 14 -20.01 17.03 -15.06
CA SER A 14 -20.70 16.60 -13.85
C SER A 14 -22.19 16.96 -13.87
N HIS A 15 -22.57 17.99 -14.62
CA HIS A 15 -23.94 18.51 -14.68
C HIS A 15 -24.88 17.62 -15.50
N SER A 16 -24.34 16.75 -16.36
CA SER A 16 -25.12 15.74 -17.08
C SER A 16 -25.49 14.52 -16.22
N LEU A 17 -24.86 14.37 -15.05
CA LEU A 17 -25.19 13.31 -14.10
C LEU A 17 -26.39 13.73 -13.23
N SER A 18 -27.15 12.76 -12.75
CA SER A 18 -28.17 12.97 -11.71
C SER A 18 -27.53 13.40 -10.39
N PHE A 19 -28.36 13.93 -9.48
CA PHE A 19 -27.88 14.27 -8.13
C PHE A 19 -27.31 13.06 -7.40
N ASP A 20 -27.95 11.90 -7.49
CA ASP A 20 -27.54 10.69 -6.79
C ASP A 20 -26.18 10.18 -7.29
N GLU A 21 -25.95 10.20 -8.60
CA GLU A 21 -24.65 9.85 -9.20
C GLU A 21 -23.56 10.83 -8.76
N ARG A 22 -23.86 12.13 -8.77
CA ARG A 22 -22.94 13.17 -8.30
C ARG A 22 -22.58 12.98 -6.83
N LEU A 23 -23.56 12.66 -5.99
CA LEU A 23 -23.36 12.40 -4.57
C LEU A 23 -22.54 11.12 -4.34
N GLY A 24 -22.82 10.05 -5.09
CA GLY A 24 -22.04 8.82 -5.05
C GLY A 24 -20.55 9.07 -5.31
N LEU A 25 -20.22 9.80 -6.38
CA LEU A 25 -18.84 10.15 -6.72
C LEU A 25 -18.14 10.98 -5.62
N LEU A 26 -18.87 11.89 -4.96
CA LEU A 26 -18.31 12.67 -3.85
C LEU A 26 -17.99 11.79 -2.63
N LEU A 27 -18.87 10.83 -2.33
CA LEU A 27 -18.69 9.90 -1.23
C LEU A 27 -17.51 8.96 -1.49
N ASP A 28 -17.43 8.37 -2.69
CA ASP A 28 -16.33 7.50 -3.09
C ASP A 28 -14.99 8.23 -2.97
N ARG A 29 -14.94 9.49 -3.42
CA ARG A 29 -13.73 10.30 -3.33
C ARG A 29 -13.36 10.64 -1.89
N GLU A 30 -14.34 10.92 -1.02
CA GLU A 30 -14.09 11.14 0.40
C GLU A 30 -13.56 9.88 1.09
N LEU A 31 -14.15 8.72 0.81
CA LEU A 31 -13.71 7.43 1.33
C LEU A 31 -12.26 7.15 0.90
N ALA A 32 -11.97 7.24 -0.39
CA ALA A 32 -10.62 7.06 -0.93
C ALA A 32 -9.61 8.03 -0.29
N TRP A 33 -9.99 9.29 -0.09
CA TRP A 33 -9.12 10.27 0.57
C TRP A 33 -8.83 9.90 2.03
N ARG A 34 -9.85 9.48 2.79
CA ARG A 34 -9.70 9.06 4.18
C ARG A 34 -8.82 7.82 4.31
N ASP A 35 -9.01 6.85 3.42
CA ASP A 35 -8.19 5.64 3.39
C ASP A 35 -6.73 5.96 3.07
N ASN A 36 -6.48 6.82 2.08
CA ASN A 36 -5.12 7.27 1.77
C ASN A 36 -4.49 8.01 2.96
N GLN A 37 -5.22 8.91 3.62
CA GLN A 37 -4.73 9.59 4.83
C GLN A 37 -4.46 8.62 5.98
N ARG A 38 -5.24 7.54 6.11
CA ARG A 38 -4.99 6.47 7.08
C ARG A 38 -3.70 5.73 6.75
N LEU A 39 -3.51 5.31 5.51
CA LEU A 39 -2.28 4.63 5.05
C LEU A 39 -1.03 5.49 5.27
N VAL A 40 -1.07 6.77 4.90
CA VAL A 40 0.04 7.72 5.13
C VAL A 40 0.39 7.81 6.62
N ARG A 41 -0.62 7.89 7.49
CA ARG A 41 -0.43 7.93 8.94
C ARG A 41 0.20 6.63 9.48
N LEU A 42 -0.30 5.47 9.04
CA LEU A 42 0.23 4.17 9.46
C LEU A 42 1.69 3.98 9.00
N ARG A 43 2.01 4.32 7.75
CA ARG A 43 3.38 4.24 7.21
C ARG A 43 4.35 5.12 7.98
N LYS A 44 3.94 6.34 8.35
CA LYS A 44 4.73 7.23 9.21
C LYS A 44 4.95 6.64 10.61
N LYS A 45 3.91 6.03 11.18
CA LYS A 45 3.97 5.42 12.52
C LYS A 45 4.88 4.18 12.55
N ALA A 46 4.95 3.42 11.46
CA ALA A 46 5.80 2.23 11.34
C ALA A 46 7.31 2.52 11.38
N LYS A 47 7.73 3.76 11.07
CA LYS A 47 9.14 4.22 11.14
C LYS A 47 10.12 3.26 10.44
N LEU A 48 9.73 2.75 9.28
CA LEU A 48 10.56 1.83 8.49
C LEU A 48 11.85 2.52 8.04
N LYS A 49 12.99 1.84 8.21
CA LYS A 49 14.31 2.36 7.81
C LYS A 49 14.36 2.71 6.31
N TYR A 50 13.74 1.88 5.49
CA TYR A 50 13.60 2.09 4.05
C TYR A 50 12.13 2.30 3.71
N ALA A 51 11.63 3.53 3.88
CA ALA A 51 10.22 3.86 3.73
C ALA A 51 9.64 3.60 2.33
N ASN A 52 10.50 3.58 1.30
CA ASN A 52 10.13 3.34 -0.10
C ASN A 52 10.45 1.90 -0.56
N ALA A 53 10.83 1.00 0.36
CA ALA A 53 11.08 -0.40 -0.03
C ALA A 53 9.75 -1.03 -0.49
N CYS A 54 9.74 -1.63 -1.67
CA CYS A 54 8.59 -2.31 -2.24
C CYS A 54 9.01 -3.70 -2.73
N LEU A 55 8.07 -4.65 -2.81
CA LEU A 55 8.43 -6.03 -3.20
C LEU A 55 8.74 -6.14 -4.70
N GLU A 56 8.27 -5.18 -5.49
CA GLU A 56 8.51 -5.04 -6.93
C GLU A 56 9.98 -4.76 -7.23
N ASP A 57 10.67 -3.99 -6.37
CA ASP A 57 12.09 -3.66 -6.50
C ASP A 57 13.02 -4.73 -5.93
N LEU A 58 12.48 -5.89 -5.52
CA LEU A 58 13.26 -6.96 -4.92
C LEU A 58 14.29 -7.50 -5.91
N ASP A 59 15.58 -7.44 -5.55
CA ASP A 59 16.64 -8.08 -6.34
C ASP A 59 16.48 -9.61 -6.32
N ARG A 60 16.11 -10.17 -7.49
CA ARG A 60 15.89 -11.60 -7.76
C ARG A 60 17.06 -12.27 -8.48
N ARG A 61 18.24 -11.65 -8.49
CA ARG A 61 19.44 -12.29 -9.08
C ARG A 61 19.68 -13.67 -8.47
N SER A 62 20.14 -14.60 -9.32
CA SER A 62 20.32 -16.02 -9.02
C SER A 62 21.17 -16.34 -7.78
N GLY A 63 21.98 -15.40 -7.29
CA GLY A 63 22.79 -15.56 -6.08
C GLY A 63 22.05 -15.43 -4.74
N ARG A 64 20.78 -14.97 -4.72
CA ARG A 64 20.05 -14.67 -3.47
C ARG A 64 19.15 -15.83 -2.98
N ALA A 65 18.94 -16.86 -3.81
CA ALA A 65 18.17 -18.07 -3.51
C ALA A 65 16.83 -17.79 -2.78
N LEU A 66 16.09 -16.77 -3.24
CA LEU A 66 14.74 -16.47 -2.73
C LEU A 66 13.71 -17.26 -3.54
N ASP A 67 12.87 -18.04 -2.85
CA ASP A 67 11.74 -18.71 -3.47
C ASP A 67 10.65 -17.68 -3.83
N GLU A 68 10.42 -17.47 -5.12
CA GLU A 68 9.40 -16.55 -5.62
C GLU A 68 7.99 -16.89 -5.14
N ARG A 69 7.68 -18.19 -4.98
CA ARG A 69 6.37 -18.64 -4.49
C ARG A 69 6.17 -18.24 -3.04
N LEU A 70 7.22 -18.35 -2.23
CA LEU A 70 7.18 -17.91 -0.84
C LEU A 70 7.00 -16.40 -0.75
N ILE A 71 7.75 -15.62 -1.54
CA ILE A 71 7.60 -14.16 -1.56
C ILE A 71 6.18 -13.75 -1.98
N ALA A 72 5.61 -14.38 -3.00
CA ALA A 72 4.23 -14.13 -3.42
C ALA A 72 3.22 -14.47 -2.31
N THR A 73 3.42 -15.59 -1.61
CA THR A 73 2.59 -15.98 -0.46
C THR A 73 2.68 -14.95 0.66
N LEU A 74 3.88 -14.48 0.98
CA LEU A 74 4.08 -13.46 2.02
C LEU A 74 3.50 -12.10 1.62
N ALA A 75 3.50 -11.76 0.32
CA ALA A 75 2.92 -10.53 -0.21
C ALA A 75 1.38 -10.47 -0.08
N SER A 76 0.71 -11.61 0.09
CA SER A 76 -0.74 -11.65 0.35
C SER A 76 -1.14 -11.06 1.72
N GLY A 77 -0.19 -10.99 2.66
CA GLY A 77 -0.44 -10.58 4.04
C GLY A 77 -1.21 -11.60 4.89
N ASP A 78 -1.50 -12.80 4.39
CA ASP A 78 -2.28 -13.80 5.14
C ASP A 78 -1.62 -14.22 6.45
N TRP A 79 -0.29 -14.25 6.47
CA TRP A 79 0.48 -14.52 7.68
C TRP A 79 0.22 -13.50 8.80
N ILE A 80 -0.10 -12.24 8.47
CA ILE A 80 -0.48 -11.21 9.47
C ILE A 80 -1.87 -11.51 10.02
N ARG A 81 -2.82 -11.84 9.13
CA ARG A 81 -4.20 -12.21 9.51
C ARG A 81 -4.23 -13.46 10.40
N GLN A 82 -3.33 -14.40 10.13
CA GLN A 82 -3.15 -15.64 10.88
C GLN A 82 -2.23 -15.48 12.11
N GLN A 83 -1.75 -14.27 12.39
CA GLN A 83 -0.85 -13.97 13.51
C GLN A 83 0.44 -14.81 13.52
N HIS A 84 0.96 -15.13 12.35
CA HIS A 84 2.22 -15.83 12.19
C HIS A 84 3.40 -14.87 12.25
N ASN A 85 4.52 -15.33 12.80
CA ASN A 85 5.75 -14.56 12.86
C ASN A 85 6.64 -14.88 11.67
N LEU A 86 7.23 -13.84 11.08
CA LEU A 86 8.21 -13.97 10.01
C LEU A 86 9.63 -13.86 10.57
N LEU A 87 10.44 -14.89 10.37
CA LEU A 87 11.86 -14.87 10.71
C LEU A 87 12.71 -14.71 9.44
N LEU A 88 13.52 -13.65 9.38
CA LEU A 88 14.42 -13.36 8.27
C LEU A 88 15.86 -13.71 8.64
N THR A 89 16.42 -14.76 8.03
CA THR A 89 17.78 -15.26 8.30
C THR A 89 18.70 -15.06 7.10
N GLY A 90 20.01 -15.06 7.33
CA GLY A 90 21.03 -14.96 6.27
C GLY A 90 22.20 -14.04 6.64
N PRO A 91 23.23 -13.98 5.80
CA PRO A 91 24.45 -13.21 6.07
C PRO A 91 24.17 -11.70 6.21
N THR A 92 25.06 -10.99 6.91
CA THR A 92 25.02 -9.52 6.99
C THR A 92 25.14 -8.92 5.59
N GLY A 93 24.50 -7.77 5.34
CA GLY A 93 24.51 -7.13 4.02
C GLY A 93 23.57 -7.74 2.96
N ALA A 94 22.98 -8.92 3.18
CA ALA A 94 22.07 -9.56 2.20
C ALA A 94 20.69 -8.90 2.02
N GLY A 95 20.48 -7.69 2.55
CA GLY A 95 19.25 -6.92 2.38
C GLY A 95 18.03 -7.38 3.21
N LYS A 96 18.22 -8.15 4.28
CA LYS A 96 17.12 -8.62 5.16
C LYS A 96 16.29 -7.47 5.74
N THR A 97 16.94 -6.40 6.21
CA THR A 97 16.25 -5.21 6.73
C THR A 97 15.43 -4.51 5.65
N TRP A 98 15.92 -4.50 4.40
CA TRP A 98 15.18 -3.93 3.29
C TRP A 98 13.95 -4.78 2.95
N LEU A 99 14.10 -6.11 2.90
CA LEU A 99 12.98 -7.04 2.66
C LEU A 99 11.91 -6.94 3.77
N ALA A 100 12.33 -6.80 5.03
CA ALA A 100 11.42 -6.56 6.15
C ALA A 100 10.62 -5.27 5.96
N CYS A 101 11.26 -4.19 5.49
CA CYS A 101 10.57 -2.93 5.20
C CYS A 101 9.61 -3.07 4.01
N ALA A 102 10.00 -3.80 2.95
CA ALA A 102 9.15 -4.06 1.80
C ALA A 102 7.89 -4.85 2.17
N LEU A 103 8.05 -5.93 2.94
CA LEU A 103 6.93 -6.71 3.48
C LEU A 103 6.05 -5.86 4.41
N GLY A 104 6.65 -5.00 5.24
CA GLY A 104 5.91 -4.09 6.12
C GLY A 104 5.17 -2.96 5.39
N ASN A 105 5.60 -2.60 4.17
CA ASN A 105 4.89 -1.66 3.31
C ASN A 105 3.74 -2.32 2.53
N GLN A 106 3.86 -3.62 2.25
CA GLN A 106 2.83 -4.43 1.58
C GLN A 106 1.69 -4.84 2.53
N ALA A 107 1.99 -4.92 3.84
CA ALA A 107 1.09 -5.29 4.93
C ALA A 107 -0.04 -4.28 5.19
#